data_AF-A0A0L8GE40-F1
#
_entry.id   AF-A0A0L8GE40-F1
#
_cell.length_a   1.000
_cell.length_b   1.000
_cell.length_c   1.000
_cell.angle_alpha   90.00
_cell.angle_beta   90.00
_cell.angle_gamma   90.00
#
_symmetry.space_group_name_H-M   'P 1'
#
loop_
_entity.id
_entity.type
_entity.pdbx_description
1 polymer ?
#
loop_
_entity_poly.entity_id
_entity_poly.type
_entity_poly.pdbx_seq_one_letter_code
_entity_poly.pdbx_strand_id
1 'polypeptide(L)'
;VELTTNLRLTEGHSDEREFINYLLDAGSGNISVEQSLGEFKIKLPNDPCLESGTLSDLCDFVYADQDNFTNPVWLANRTIVTPTNEAAQFMNDFLLTRIPGELNIYRSSDTVDNETLYPIEFINKNAINGHYKGTCYIIVSLDDHVIEVEVASGSYAGSTL
;
A
#
# COMPACT_ATOMS: atom_id res chain seq x y z
N VAL A 1 -11.18 3.00 27.83
CA VAL A 1 -11.70 1.98 26.89
C VAL A 1 -10.50 1.16 26.50
N GLU A 2 -10.52 -0.14 26.77
CA GLU A 2 -9.42 -1.06 26.47
C GLU A 2 -9.81 -1.89 25.26
N LEU A 3 -8.90 -2.01 24.29
CA LEU A 3 -9.11 -2.82 23.09
C LEU A 3 -8.68 -4.25 23.41
N THR A 4 -9.65 -5.17 23.51
CA THR A 4 -9.40 -6.54 23.97
C THR A 4 -9.35 -7.57 22.83
N THR A 5 -9.63 -7.17 21.59
CA THR A 5 -9.73 -8.11 20.46
C THR A 5 -9.29 -7.45 19.16
N ASN A 6 -8.39 -8.11 18.43
CA ASN A 6 -8.03 -7.72 17.07
C ASN A 6 -9.08 -8.26 16.10
N LEU A 7 -9.89 -7.39 15.51
CA LEU A 7 -10.96 -7.78 14.58
C LEU A 7 -10.47 -8.02 13.15
N ARG A 8 -9.23 -7.66 12.81
CA ARG A 8 -8.66 -7.87 11.47
C ARG A 8 -8.12 -9.29 11.27
N LEU A 9 -7.79 -9.98 12.36
CA LEU A 9 -7.14 -11.28 12.36
C LEU A 9 -7.85 -12.18 13.37
N THR A 10 -9.06 -12.63 13.04
CA THR A 10 -9.92 -13.43 13.94
C THR A 10 -9.74 -14.94 13.79
N GLU A 11 -9.15 -15.42 12.69
CA GLU A 11 -8.97 -16.83 12.37
C GLU A 11 -7.53 -17.12 11.97
N GLY A 12 -6.63 -17.21 12.96
CA GLY A 12 -5.23 -17.53 12.72
C GLY A 12 -4.75 -18.85 13.31
N HIS A 13 -3.76 -19.45 12.64
CA HIS A 13 -2.95 -20.57 13.14
C HIS A 13 -2.19 -20.17 14.44
N SER A 14 -1.55 -21.11 15.13
CA SER A 14 -0.91 -20.84 16.45
C SER A 14 0.06 -19.65 16.42
N ASP A 15 0.80 -19.51 15.34
CA ASP A 15 1.93 -18.58 15.23
C ASP A 15 1.42 -17.14 14.97
N GLU A 16 0.30 -17.02 14.22
CA GLU A 16 -0.38 -15.73 14.02
C GLU A 16 -0.98 -15.18 15.33
N ARG A 17 -1.42 -16.06 16.25
CA ARG A 17 -1.97 -15.62 17.55
C ARG A 17 -0.94 -14.94 18.44
N GLU A 18 0.31 -15.40 18.41
CA GLU A 18 1.39 -14.76 19.17
C GLU A 18 1.63 -13.34 18.65
N PHE A 19 1.71 -13.17 17.34
CA PHE A 19 1.86 -11.86 16.71
C PHE A 19 0.65 -10.94 16.96
N ILE A 20 -0.58 -11.47 16.92
CA ILE A 20 -1.80 -10.71 17.22
C ILE A 20 -1.78 -10.18 18.65
N ASN A 21 -1.43 -11.02 19.62
CA ASN A 21 -1.34 -10.60 21.02
C ASN A 21 -0.24 -9.55 21.21
N TYR A 22 0.90 -9.73 20.55
CA TYR A 22 1.96 -8.73 20.54
C TYR A 22 1.47 -7.37 20.00
N LEU A 23 0.71 -7.35 18.90
CA LEU A 23 0.13 -6.10 18.37
C LEU A 23 -0.87 -5.46 19.34
N LEU A 24 -1.65 -6.26 20.07
CA LEU A 24 -2.58 -5.76 21.10
C LEU A 24 -1.83 -5.12 22.27
N ASP A 25 -0.78 -5.78 22.75
CA ASP A 25 0.06 -5.28 23.83
C ASP A 25 0.80 -4.01 23.39
N ALA A 26 1.28 -3.97 22.14
CA ALA A 26 1.91 -2.79 21.56
C ALA A 26 0.93 -1.61 21.48
N GLY A 27 -0.29 -1.84 21.00
CA GLY A 27 -1.35 -0.82 20.92
C GLY A 27 -1.85 -0.35 22.30
N SER A 28 -1.77 -1.20 23.31
CA SER A 28 -2.15 -0.89 24.70
C SER A 28 -1.02 -0.31 25.53
N GLY A 29 0.22 -0.31 25.02
CA GLY A 29 1.41 0.14 25.75
C GLY A 29 1.92 -0.85 26.81
N ASN A 30 1.54 -2.13 26.71
CA ASN A 30 1.93 -3.19 27.64
C ASN A 30 3.28 -3.85 27.29
N ILE A 31 3.91 -3.47 26.18
CA ILE A 31 5.22 -3.98 25.77
C ILE A 31 6.37 -3.30 26.52
N SER A 32 7.41 -4.07 26.81
CA SER A 32 8.64 -3.52 27.40
C SER A 32 9.34 -2.61 26.40
N VAL A 33 9.56 -1.36 26.80
CA VAL A 33 10.31 -0.36 26.02
C VAL A 33 11.71 -0.25 26.58
N GLU A 34 12.71 -0.53 25.76
CA GLU A 34 14.10 -0.23 26.09
C GLU A 34 14.31 1.28 25.91
N GLN A 35 14.58 1.96 27.03
CA GLN A 35 14.84 3.40 27.04
C GLN A 35 16.34 3.63 26.85
N SER A 36 16.70 4.24 25.72
CA SER A 36 18.02 4.81 25.50
C SER A 36 17.87 6.32 25.26
N LEU A 37 18.95 7.09 25.43
CA LEU A 37 18.92 8.56 25.33
C LEU A 37 18.30 9.02 23.99
N GLY A 38 17.04 9.47 24.04
CA GLY A 38 16.31 9.99 22.89
C GLY A 38 15.62 8.94 22.00
N GLU A 39 15.71 7.65 22.33
CA GLU A 39 15.14 6.56 21.52
C GLU A 39 14.31 5.59 22.38
N PHE A 40 13.07 5.36 21.94
CA PHE A 40 12.21 4.30 22.46
C PHE A 40 12.34 3.10 21.54
N LYS A 41 12.88 1.99 22.05
CA LYS A 41 13.02 0.74 21.29
C LYS A 41 12.05 -0.28 21.80
N ILE A 42 11.34 -0.91 20.87
CA ILE A 42 10.48 -2.05 21.14
C ILE A 42 11.13 -3.28 20.52
N LYS A 43 11.06 -4.41 21.21
CA LYS A 43 11.57 -5.67 20.67
C LYS A 43 10.51 -6.29 19.78
N LEU A 44 10.78 -6.36 18.49
CA LEU A 44 9.93 -7.11 17.55
C LEU A 44 10.05 -8.62 17.81
N PRO A 45 8.98 -9.40 17.60
CA PRO A 45 9.08 -10.85 17.47
C PRO A 45 10.07 -11.21 16.35
N ASN A 46 10.69 -12.40 16.42
CA ASN A 46 11.67 -12.81 15.40
C ASN A 46 11.01 -13.23 14.07
N ASP A 47 9.75 -13.65 14.12
CA ASP A 47 9.01 -14.26 13.00
C ASP A 47 8.61 -13.33 11.83
N PRO A 48 8.24 -12.04 12.04
CA PRO A 48 7.79 -11.17 10.94
C PRO A 48 8.92 -10.51 10.15
N CYS A 49 10.20 -10.77 10.47
CA CYS A 49 11.32 -10.13 9.81
C CYS A 49 11.80 -10.98 8.62
N LEU A 50 11.91 -10.34 7.45
CA LEU A 50 12.54 -10.97 6.29
C LEU A 50 14.03 -11.22 6.61
N GLU A 51 14.49 -12.47 6.55
CA GLU A 51 15.87 -12.84 6.89
C GLU A 51 16.91 -12.21 5.94
N SER A 52 16.52 -11.98 4.68
CA SER A 52 17.34 -11.34 3.66
C SER A 52 17.01 -9.85 3.52
N GLY A 53 18.03 -8.99 3.52
CA GLY A 53 17.87 -7.54 3.71
C GLY A 53 17.85 -6.69 2.42
N THR A 54 17.74 -7.28 1.23
CA THR A 54 17.71 -6.46 0.01
C THR A 54 16.29 -6.06 -0.37
N LEU A 55 16.17 -4.96 -1.12
CA LEU A 55 14.88 -4.51 -1.65
C LEU A 55 14.33 -5.47 -2.71
N SER A 56 15.20 -6.18 -3.43
CA SER A 56 14.76 -7.27 -4.30
C SER A 56 13.99 -8.30 -3.51
N ASP A 57 14.56 -8.77 -2.39
CA ASP A 57 13.94 -9.81 -1.59
C ASP A 57 12.59 -9.38 -1.03
N LEU A 58 12.47 -8.12 -0.60
CA LEU A 58 11.18 -7.55 -0.17
C LEU A 58 10.17 -7.53 -1.31
N CYS A 59 10.58 -7.09 -2.50
CA CYS A 59 9.72 -7.09 -3.68
C CYS A 59 9.34 -8.49 -4.11
N ASP A 60 10.26 -9.46 -4.07
CA ASP A 60 10.01 -10.85 -4.41
C ASP A 60 9.12 -11.53 -3.35
N PHE A 61 9.23 -11.13 -2.09
CA PHE A 61 8.33 -11.59 -1.03
C PHE A 61 6.90 -11.08 -1.22
N VAL A 62 6.74 -9.79 -1.51
CA VAL A 62 5.42 -9.16 -1.66
C VAL A 62 4.82 -9.41 -3.06
N TYR A 63 5.62 -9.49 -4.11
CA TYR A 63 5.20 -9.60 -5.51
C TYR A 63 5.91 -10.76 -6.23
N ALA A 64 5.91 -11.95 -5.61
CA ALA A 64 6.65 -13.13 -6.06
C ALA A 64 6.34 -13.59 -7.49
N ASP A 65 5.10 -13.39 -7.95
CA ASP A 65 4.60 -13.93 -9.20
C ASP A 65 4.43 -12.82 -10.23
N GLN A 66 5.36 -12.78 -11.19
CA GLN A 66 5.37 -11.77 -12.24
C GLN A 66 4.22 -11.93 -13.23
N ASP A 67 3.66 -13.13 -13.37
CA ASP A 67 2.54 -13.37 -14.29
C ASP A 67 1.24 -12.75 -13.74
N ASN A 68 1.18 -12.43 -12.44
CA ASN A 68 0.03 -11.80 -11.80
C ASN A 68 0.04 -10.26 -11.86
N PHE A 69 1.04 -9.62 -12.46
CA PHE A 69 1.04 -8.15 -12.61
C PHE A 69 -0.13 -7.62 -13.45
N THR A 70 -0.80 -8.47 -14.22
CA THR A 70 -2.04 -8.12 -14.95
C THR A 70 -3.32 -8.44 -14.17
N ASN A 71 -3.23 -9.01 -12.96
CA ASN A 71 -4.38 -9.38 -12.15
C ASN A 71 -4.71 -8.26 -11.14
N PRO A 72 -5.79 -7.49 -11.36
CA PRO A 72 -6.13 -6.35 -10.51
C PRO A 72 -6.42 -6.74 -9.05
N VAL A 73 -7.11 -7.86 -8.84
CA VAL A 73 -7.47 -8.33 -7.49
C VAL A 73 -6.23 -8.78 -6.72
N TRP A 74 -5.27 -9.39 -7.41
CA TRP A 74 -4.01 -9.80 -6.80
C TRP A 74 -3.17 -8.60 -6.37
N LEU A 75 -3.08 -7.56 -7.21
CA LEU A 75 -2.40 -6.31 -6.89
C LEU A 75 -3.05 -5.57 -5.72
N ALA A 76 -4.39 -5.47 -5.73
CA ALA A 76 -5.14 -4.73 -4.71
C ALA A 76 -4.98 -5.30 -3.28
N ASN A 77 -4.65 -6.58 -3.15
CA ASN A 77 -4.45 -7.24 -1.86
C ASN A 77 -3.01 -7.15 -1.34
N ARG A 78 -2.12 -6.43 -2.03
CA ARG A 78 -0.69 -6.34 -1.71
C ARG A 78 -0.28 -4.88 -1.52
N THR A 79 0.56 -4.62 -0.53
CA THR A 79 1.03 -3.26 -0.23
C THR A 79 2.38 -3.31 0.45
N ILE A 80 3.26 -2.38 0.09
CA ILE A 80 4.50 -2.09 0.81
C ILE A 80 4.31 -0.74 1.49
N VAL A 81 4.44 -0.72 2.82
CA VAL A 81 4.37 0.51 3.62
C VAL A 81 5.77 0.91 4.03
N THR A 82 6.14 2.16 3.77
CA THR A 82 7.44 2.72 4.15
C THR A 82 7.27 3.82 5.22
N PRO A 83 8.31 4.10 6.03
CA PRO A 83 8.25 5.16 7.03
C PRO A 83 8.19 6.59 6.44
N THR A 84 8.70 6.79 5.22
CA THR A 84 8.79 8.10 4.57
C THR A 84 8.32 8.05 3.11
N ASN A 85 7.89 9.20 2.60
CA ASN A 85 7.51 9.36 1.20
C ASN A 85 8.70 9.18 0.24
N GLU A 86 9.90 9.57 0.64
CA GLU A 86 11.11 9.36 -0.16
C GLU A 86 11.40 7.86 -0.34
N ALA A 87 11.29 7.09 0.75
CA ALA A 87 11.40 5.63 0.67
C ALA A 87 10.26 5.03 -0.16
N ALA A 88 9.04 5.57 -0.06
CA ALA A 88 7.91 5.13 -0.88
C ALA A 88 8.18 5.38 -2.37
N GLN A 89 8.69 6.56 -2.73
CA GLN A 89 9.03 6.91 -4.10
C GLN A 89 10.11 5.98 -4.65
N PHE A 90 11.16 5.74 -3.87
CA PHE A 90 12.21 4.80 -4.26
C PHE A 90 11.66 3.39 -4.52
N MET A 91 10.78 2.89 -3.65
CA MET A 91 10.15 1.58 -3.82
C MET A 91 9.25 1.54 -5.05
N ASN A 92 8.48 2.59 -5.30
CA ASN A 92 7.63 2.70 -6.47
C ASN A 92 8.46 2.69 -7.76
N ASP A 93 9.53 3.47 -7.83
CA ASP A 93 10.43 3.52 -8.99
C ASP A 93 11.07 2.15 -9.25
N PHE A 94 11.51 1.47 -8.18
CA PHE A 94 12.08 0.12 -8.29
C PHE A 94 11.04 -0.90 -8.80
N LEU A 95 9.82 -0.89 -8.26
CA LEU A 95 8.74 -1.78 -8.70
C LEU A 95 8.31 -1.51 -10.14
N LEU A 96 8.27 -0.26 -10.59
CA LEU A 96 7.95 0.10 -11.97
C LEU A 96 8.92 -0.55 -12.98
N THR A 97 10.19 -0.76 -12.61
CA THR A 97 11.15 -1.48 -13.46
C THR A 97 10.89 -2.99 -13.59
N ARG A 98 10.04 -3.56 -12.73
CA ARG A 98 9.71 -5.00 -12.69
C ARG A 98 8.38 -5.33 -13.33
N ILE A 99 7.48 -4.36 -13.47
CA ILE A 99 6.18 -4.57 -14.11
C ILE A 99 6.43 -4.78 -15.61
N PRO A 100 5.95 -5.90 -16.19
CA PRO A 100 6.09 -6.14 -17.62
C PRO A 100 5.23 -5.13 -18.38
N GLY A 101 5.82 -4.44 -19.36
CA GLY A 101 5.11 -3.47 -20.19
C GLY A 101 6.01 -2.35 -20.69
N GLU A 102 5.41 -1.41 -21.41
CA GLU A 102 6.09 -0.21 -21.86
C GLU A 102 5.97 0.92 -20.82
N LEU A 103 7.11 1.53 -20.49
CA LEU A 103 7.15 2.69 -19.61
C LEU A 103 6.58 3.91 -20.34
N ASN A 104 5.47 4.45 -19.84
CA ASN A 104 4.90 5.70 -20.32
C ASN A 104 5.19 6.84 -19.34
N ILE A 105 5.62 7.99 -19.86
CA ILE A 105 5.95 9.18 -19.07
C ILE A 105 4.94 10.29 -19.36
N TYR A 106 4.07 10.56 -18.40
CA TYR A 106 3.14 11.68 -18.45
C TYR A 106 3.75 12.89 -17.72
N ARG A 107 3.81 14.03 -18.40
CA ARG A 107 4.33 15.28 -17.82
C ARG A 107 3.17 16.11 -17.31
N SER A 108 3.23 16.56 -16.05
CA SER A 108 2.28 17.52 -15.53
C SER A 108 2.50 18.89 -16.21
N SER A 109 1.40 19.60 -16.44
CA SER A 109 1.43 21.00 -16.85
C SER A 109 0.75 21.83 -15.78
N ASP A 110 1.44 22.84 -15.26
CA ASP A 110 0.89 23.78 -14.28
C ASP A 110 -0.01 24.84 -14.94
N THR A 111 -0.03 24.89 -16.27
CA THR A 111 -0.81 25.83 -17.09
C THR A 111 -1.62 25.07 -18.13
N VAL A 112 -2.88 25.45 -18.32
CA VAL A 112 -3.80 24.84 -19.30
C VAL A 112 -4.21 25.90 -20.31
N ASP A 113 -3.86 25.73 -21.58
CA ASP A 113 -4.30 26.66 -22.65
C ASP A 113 -5.73 26.34 -23.16
N ASN A 114 -6.27 25.15 -22.89
CA ASN A 114 -7.61 24.71 -23.30
C ASN A 114 -8.21 23.69 -22.30
N GLU A 115 -9.03 24.17 -21.36
CA GLU A 115 -9.71 23.35 -20.34
C GLU A 115 -10.77 22.38 -20.91
N THR A 116 -11.15 22.54 -22.18
CA THR A 116 -12.28 21.83 -22.81
C THR A 116 -11.93 20.49 -23.43
N LEU A 117 -10.64 20.19 -23.68
CA LEU A 117 -10.22 18.96 -24.36
C LEU A 117 -9.93 17.80 -23.39
N TYR A 118 -9.60 18.13 -22.13
CA TYR A 118 -9.24 17.14 -21.11
C TYR A 118 -9.83 17.58 -19.77
N PRO A 119 -11.04 17.15 -19.40
CA PRO A 119 -11.57 17.42 -18.07
C PRO A 119 -10.60 16.82 -17.05
N ILE A 120 -9.92 17.70 -16.30
CA ILE A 120 -9.04 17.33 -15.19
C ILE A 120 -9.94 16.85 -14.06
N GLU A 121 -10.28 15.58 -14.10
CA GLU A 121 -10.88 14.90 -12.97
C GLU A 121 -9.76 14.15 -12.24
N PHE A 122 -9.96 13.86 -10.95
CA PHE A 122 -9.18 12.88 -10.16
C PHE A 122 -8.04 13.35 -9.27
N ILE A 123 -7.06 14.19 -9.67
CA ILE A 123 -5.85 14.34 -8.81
C ILE A 123 -5.97 15.38 -7.67
N ASN A 124 -6.85 16.39 -7.74
CA ASN A 124 -6.88 17.45 -6.70
C ASN A 124 -8.23 18.16 -6.42
N LYS A 125 -9.35 17.68 -6.95
CA LYS A 125 -10.68 18.28 -6.67
C LYS A 125 -11.49 17.40 -5.71
N ASN A 126 -12.07 18.04 -4.69
CA ASN A 126 -12.93 17.41 -3.68
C ASN A 126 -13.98 16.50 -4.33
N ALA A 127 -13.94 15.22 -3.96
CA ALA A 127 -15.02 14.22 -4.07
C ALA A 127 -16.07 14.49 -5.16
N ILE A 128 -15.72 14.15 -6.40
CA ILE A 128 -16.70 14.06 -7.49
C ILE A 128 -16.87 12.56 -7.77
N ASN A 129 -18.12 12.09 -7.85
CA ASN A 129 -18.48 10.71 -8.24
C ASN A 129 -17.91 9.56 -7.39
N GLY A 130 -17.69 9.74 -6.09
CA GLY A 130 -17.26 8.65 -5.18
C GLY A 130 -15.74 8.41 -5.16
N HIS A 131 -14.97 9.29 -5.79
CA HIS A 131 -13.51 9.28 -5.80
C HIS A 131 -12.97 10.22 -4.73
N TYR A 132 -12.29 9.70 -3.71
CA TYR A 132 -11.81 10.46 -2.56
C TYR A 132 -10.28 10.42 -2.50
N LYS A 133 -9.70 11.33 -1.70
CA LYS A 133 -8.28 11.24 -1.37
C LYS A 133 -8.02 9.89 -0.69
N GLY A 134 -7.09 9.11 -1.24
CA GLY A 134 -6.79 7.76 -0.79
C GLY A 134 -7.51 6.65 -1.55
N THR A 135 -8.36 6.96 -2.53
CA THR A 135 -8.86 5.96 -3.48
C THR A 135 -7.68 5.34 -4.22
N CYS A 136 -7.56 4.01 -4.15
CA CYS A 136 -6.56 3.25 -4.88
C CYS A 136 -7.10 2.89 -6.27
N TYR A 137 -6.24 2.98 -7.27
CA TYR A 137 -6.59 2.73 -8.68
C TYR A 137 -5.67 1.69 -9.29
N ILE A 138 -6.20 0.96 -10.25
CA ILE A 138 -5.47 -0.01 -11.06
C ILE A 138 -5.49 0.51 -12.49
N ILE A 139 -4.31 0.65 -13.08
CA ILE A 139 -4.17 1.10 -14.47
C ILE A 139 -4.65 -0.02 -15.39
N VAL A 140 -5.60 0.28 -16.26
CA VAL A 140 -6.15 -0.65 -17.26
C VAL A 140 -5.47 -0.41 -18.60
N SER A 141 -5.29 0.85 -18.98
CA SER A 141 -4.65 1.22 -20.24
C SER A 141 -3.95 2.58 -20.14
N LEU A 142 -2.99 2.78 -21.04
CA LEU A 142 -2.18 3.98 -21.15
C LEU A 142 -2.28 4.48 -22.60
N ASP A 143 -3.00 5.57 -22.78
CA ASP A 143 -3.23 6.21 -24.08
C ASP A 143 -2.56 7.59 -24.12
N ASP A 144 -2.53 8.21 -25.31
CA ASP A 144 -2.01 9.57 -25.46
C ASP A 144 -2.82 10.56 -24.62
N HIS A 145 -2.15 11.17 -23.63
CA HIS A 145 -2.73 12.11 -22.67
C HIS A 145 -3.87 11.56 -21.78
N VAL A 146 -4.16 10.25 -21.81
CA VAL A 146 -5.23 9.61 -21.03
C VAL A 146 -4.70 8.36 -20.33
N ILE A 147 -5.09 8.18 -19.06
CA ILE A 147 -4.83 6.96 -18.29
C ILE A 147 -6.20 6.40 -17.89
N GLU A 148 -6.52 5.20 -18.36
CA GLU A 148 -7.75 4.52 -17.93
C GLU A 148 -7.46 3.73 -16.66
N VAL A 149 -8.35 3.87 -15.68
CA VAL A 149 -8.19 3.23 -14.37
C VAL A 149 -9.49 2.61 -13.87
N GLU A 150 -9.35 1.53 -13.12
CA GLU A 150 -10.41 0.94 -12.30
C GLU A 150 -10.15 1.23 -10.81
N VAL A 151 -11.22 1.38 -10.02
CA VAL A 151 -11.08 1.51 -8.56
C VAL A 151 -10.66 0.16 -7.99
N ALA A 152 -9.51 0.13 -7.31
CA ALA A 152 -9.07 -1.04 -6.57
C ALA A 152 -10.05 -1.28 -5.41
N SER A 153 -10.90 -2.30 -5.54
CA SER A 153 -11.80 -2.75 -4.49
C SER A 153 -11.37 -4.14 -4.04
N GLY A 154 -10.96 -4.26 -2.78
CA GLY A 154 -10.70 -5.56 -2.16
C GLY A 154 -12.00 -6.24 -1.73
N SER A 155 -11.92 -7.52 -1.37
CA SER A 155 -13.02 -8.28 -0.74
C SER A 155 -13.50 -7.69 0.60
N TYR A 156 -12.76 -6.71 1.14
CA TYR A 156 -13.07 -5.97 2.36
C TYR A 156 -13.43 -4.50 2.10
N ALA A 157 -13.60 -4.09 0.82
CA ALA A 157 -14.21 -2.81 0.49
C ALA A 157 -15.60 -2.82 1.14
N GLY A 158 -15.87 -1.83 2.00
CA GLY A 158 -17.05 -1.83 2.87
C GLY A 158 -18.31 -2.14 2.08
N SER A 159 -18.81 -3.37 2.20
CA SER A 159 -20.13 -3.72 1.73
C SER A 159 -21.10 -2.88 2.53
N THR A 160 -21.86 -2.03 1.84
CA THR A 160 -22.89 -1.21 2.46
C THR A 160 -23.81 -2.12 3.27
N LEU A 161 -23.85 -1.91 4.59
CA LEU A 161 -24.86 -2.49 5.47
C LEU A 161 -26.25 -1.94 5.11
#